data_AF-A0A5J5EH15-F1
#
_entry.id   AF-A0A5J5EH15-F1
#
_cell.length_a   1.000
_cell.length_b   1.000
_cell.length_c   1.000
_cell.angle_alpha   90.00
_cell.angle_beta   90.00
_cell.angle_gamma   90.00
#
_symmetry.space_group_name_H-M   'P 1'
#
loop_
_entity.id
_entity.type
_entity.pdbx_description
1 polymer ?
#
loop_
_entity_poly.entity_id
_entity_poly.type
_entity_poly.pdbx_seq_one_letter_code
_entity_poly.pdbx_strand_id
1 'polypeptide(L)'
;LWDMPNASRAQRLLHHVAHLVKPIMRRHGYHIPRLEEFWSRDSYGRTHVRVRDKTVERVQLGLRDIQDPRRFQPIGQIIETLLHELAHQRFGRHDERFWRQQQIHRDEFAAL
;
A
#
# COMPACT_ATOMS: atom_id res chain seq x y z
N LEU A 1 13.23 -5.94 -10.00
CA LEU A 1 13.60 -4.86 -9.05
C LEU A 1 14.79 -5.22 -8.16
N TRP A 2 15.31 -6.45 -8.19
CA TRP A 2 16.44 -6.89 -7.35
C TRP A 2 17.73 -6.07 -7.52
N ASP A 3 17.89 -5.36 -8.65
CA ASP A 3 19.06 -4.50 -8.92
C ASP A 3 18.88 -3.04 -8.48
N MET A 4 17.82 -2.69 -7.73
CA MET A 4 17.68 -1.34 -7.18
C MET A 4 18.61 -1.09 -5.98
N PRO A 5 19.18 0.13 -5.83
CA PRO A 5 20.03 0.46 -4.70
C PRO A 5 19.36 0.13 -3.37
N ASN A 6 20.09 -0.43 -2.41
CA ASN A 6 19.56 -0.73 -1.07
C ASN A 6 18.31 -1.66 -1.07
N ALA A 7 18.22 -2.65 -1.97
CA ALA A 7 17.10 -3.59 -2.06
C ALA A 7 16.73 -4.25 -0.70
N SER A 8 17.70 -4.64 0.12
CA SER A 8 17.42 -5.20 1.46
C SER A 8 16.70 -4.21 2.38
N ARG A 9 16.95 -2.91 2.24
CA ARG A 9 16.23 -1.86 3.00
C ARG A 9 14.79 -1.74 2.51
N ALA A 10 14.56 -1.79 1.20
CA ALA A 10 13.21 -1.79 0.62
C ALA A 10 12.39 -2.98 1.13
N GLN A 11 12.98 -4.18 1.12
CA GLN A 11 12.32 -5.38 1.64
C GLN A 11 11.96 -5.25 3.12
N ARG A 12 12.88 -4.79 3.97
CA ARG A 12 12.58 -4.54 5.40
C ARG A 12 11.48 -3.52 5.59
N LEU A 13 11.45 -2.47 4.76
CA LEU A 13 10.41 -1.44 4.82
C LEU A 13 9.04 -2.00 4.45
N LEU A 14 8.93 -2.82 3.40
CA LEU A 14 7.70 -3.52 3.04
C LEU A 14 7.19 -4.40 4.19
N HIS A 15 8.07 -5.21 4.79
CA HIS A 15 7.69 -6.03 5.94
C HIS A 15 7.22 -5.20 7.13
N HIS A 16 7.88 -4.07 7.38
CA HIS A 16 7.53 -3.20 8.48
C HIS A 16 6.18 -2.52 8.27
N VAL A 17 5.91 -1.89 7.12
CA VAL A 17 4.60 -1.28 6.85
C VAL A 17 3.49 -2.31 6.78
N ALA A 18 3.75 -3.50 6.23
CA ALA A 18 2.81 -4.61 6.26
C ALA A 18 2.46 -5.03 7.70
N HIS A 19 3.44 -5.01 8.61
CA HIS A 19 3.19 -5.30 10.03
C HIS A 19 2.29 -4.26 10.68
N LEU A 20 2.55 -2.97 10.43
CA LEU A 20 1.82 -1.87 11.05
C LEU A 20 0.32 -1.87 10.68
N VAL A 21 -0.03 -2.28 9.46
CA VAL A 21 -1.44 -2.30 9.01
C VAL A 21 -2.19 -3.60 9.34
N LYS A 22 -1.54 -4.61 9.95
CA LYS A 22 -2.18 -5.89 10.29
C LYS A 22 -3.47 -5.75 11.10
N PRO A 23 -3.58 -4.86 12.11
CA PRO A 23 -4.81 -4.70 12.88
C PRO A 23 -6.00 -4.27 12.00
N ILE A 24 -5.76 -3.36 11.06
CA ILE A 24 -6.78 -2.86 10.11
C ILE A 24 -7.16 -4.00 9.16
N MET A 25 -6.19 -4.70 8.58
CA MET A 25 -6.47 -5.84 7.68
C MET A 25 -7.33 -6.90 8.38
N ARG A 26 -7.02 -7.24 9.64
CA ARG A 26 -7.80 -8.21 10.43
C ARG A 26 -9.22 -7.71 10.68
N ARG A 27 -9.38 -6.45 11.08
CA ARG A 27 -10.70 -5.85 11.38
C ARG A 27 -11.62 -5.85 10.17
N HIS A 28 -11.08 -5.55 8.99
CA HIS A 28 -11.86 -5.46 7.74
C HIS A 28 -11.87 -6.76 6.92
N GLY A 29 -11.23 -7.83 7.39
CA GLY A 29 -11.13 -9.11 6.68
C GLY A 29 -10.35 -9.04 5.36
N TYR A 30 -9.42 -8.08 5.23
CA TYR A 30 -8.65 -7.89 4.01
C TYR A 30 -7.54 -8.93 3.84
N HIS A 31 -7.31 -9.32 2.59
CA HIS A 31 -6.24 -10.22 2.22
C HIS A 31 -5.37 -9.62 1.12
N ILE A 32 -4.06 -9.54 1.37
CA ILE A 32 -3.06 -9.15 0.37
C ILE A 32 -2.06 -10.30 0.27
N PRO A 33 -2.14 -11.15 -0.77
CA PRO A 33 -1.21 -12.27 -0.94
C PRO A 33 0.24 -11.83 -1.13
N ARG A 34 0.44 -10.68 -1.80
CA ARG A 34 1.76 -10.14 -2.13
C ARG A 34 1.78 -8.63 -1.95
N LEU A 35 2.76 -8.14 -1.20
CA LEU A 35 3.11 -6.73 -1.10
C LEU A 35 4.47 -6.53 -1.77
N GLU A 36 4.50 -5.77 -2.85
CA GLU A 36 5.68 -5.61 -3.71
C GLU A 36 6.13 -4.15 -3.77
N GLU A 37 7.40 -3.93 -4.09
CA GLU A 37 7.88 -2.59 -4.44
C GLU A 37 7.39 -2.21 -5.85
N PHE A 38 7.05 -0.94 -6.01
CA PHE A 38 6.67 -0.28 -7.25
C PHE A 38 7.61 0.89 -7.52
N TRP A 39 7.79 1.22 -8.80
CA TRP A 39 8.46 2.45 -9.18
C TRP A 39 7.82 3.00 -10.45
N SER A 40 7.17 4.15 -10.32
CA SER A 40 6.53 4.87 -11.41
C SER A 40 6.64 6.36 -11.15
N ARG A 41 6.57 7.14 -12.24
CA ARG A 41 6.50 8.61 -12.17
C ARG A 41 5.09 9.12 -11.91
N ASP A 42 4.07 8.29 -12.14
CA ASP A 42 2.67 8.72 -12.17
C ASP A 42 1.88 8.29 -10.93
N SER A 43 2.37 7.31 -10.17
CA SER A 43 1.71 6.83 -8.96
C SER A 43 2.71 6.24 -7.96
N TYR A 44 2.35 6.33 -6.68
CA TYR A 44 3.03 5.69 -5.58
C TYR A 44 2.39 4.36 -5.16
N GLY A 45 1.23 3.98 -5.71
CA GLY A 45 0.51 2.78 -5.30
C GLY A 45 -0.23 2.13 -6.46
N ARG A 46 -0.41 0.80 -6.37
CA ARG A 46 -1.31 0.08 -7.25
C ARG A 46 -1.81 -1.23 -6.65
N THR A 47 -3.14 -1.38 -6.60
CA THR A 47 -3.81 -2.64 -6.29
C THR A 47 -4.14 -3.40 -7.57
N HIS A 48 -3.72 -4.67 -7.64
CA HIS A 48 -4.03 -5.56 -8.76
C HIS A 48 -5.15 -6.50 -8.34
N VAL A 49 -6.30 -6.36 -8.99
CA VAL A 49 -7.52 -7.12 -8.71
C VAL A 49 -7.81 -8.06 -9.87
N ARG A 50 -8.10 -9.33 -9.56
CA ARG A 50 -8.55 -10.31 -10.55
C ARG A 50 -9.93 -9.93 -11.09
N VAL A 51 -10.06 -9.81 -12.40
CA VAL A 51 -11.31 -9.34 -13.03
C VAL A 51 -12.50 -10.25 -12.72
N ARG A 52 -12.27 -11.57 -12.68
CA ARG A 52 -13.30 -12.61 -12.57
C ARG A 52 -14.04 -12.61 -11.23
N ASP A 53 -13.30 -12.61 -10.13
CA ASP A 53 -13.83 -12.80 -8.78
C ASP A 53 -13.53 -11.62 -7.83
N LYS A 54 -12.94 -10.54 -8.36
CA LYS A 54 -12.58 -9.32 -7.62
C LYS A 54 -11.61 -9.55 -6.46
N THR A 55 -10.87 -10.66 -6.46
CA THR A 55 -9.86 -10.94 -5.45
C THR A 55 -8.61 -10.08 -5.67
N VAL A 56 -8.05 -9.53 -4.61
CA VAL A 56 -6.76 -8.83 -4.68
C VAL A 56 -5.62 -9.85 -4.81
N GLU A 57 -4.80 -9.69 -5.84
CA GLU A 57 -3.67 -10.58 -6.12
C GLU A 57 -2.34 -10.07 -5.57
N ARG A 58 -2.18 -8.75 -5.59
CA ARG A 58 -1.03 -8.03 -5.05
C ARG A 58 -1.34 -6.55 -4.87
N VAL A 59 -0.63 -5.94 -3.94
CA VAL A 59 -0.52 -4.49 -3.79
C VAL A 59 0.93 -4.13 -4.04
N GLN A 60 1.17 -3.05 -4.79
CA GLN A 60 2.50 -2.53 -5.04
C GLN A 60 2.63 -1.13 -4.45
N LEU A 61 3.75 -0.85 -3.78
CA LEU A 61 4.02 0.43 -3.11
C LEU A 61 5.32 1.05 -3.63
N GLY A 62 5.24 2.33 -3.96
CA GLY A 62 6.36 3.22 -4.24
C GLY A 62 7.04 3.56 -2.93
N LEU A 63 8.27 3.08 -2.74
CA LEU A 63 9.02 3.26 -1.50
C LEU A 63 10.01 4.41 -1.58
N ARG A 64 10.26 4.90 -2.78
CA ARG A 64 11.41 5.74 -3.12
C ARG A 64 10.93 7.05 -3.76
N ASP A 65 11.78 8.07 -3.67
CA ASP A 65 11.56 9.37 -4.31
C ASP A 65 11.67 9.26 -5.82
N ILE A 66 10.73 9.76 -6.61
CA ILE A 66 10.68 9.57 -8.08
C ILE A 66 11.92 10.09 -8.84
N GLN A 67 12.69 11.01 -8.26
CA GLN A 67 13.87 11.61 -8.87
C GLN A 67 15.16 10.90 -8.47
N ASP A 68 15.21 10.32 -7.26
CA ASP A 68 16.38 9.63 -6.73
C ASP A 68 16.02 8.27 -6.10
N PRO A 69 16.26 7.14 -6.80
CA PRO A 69 15.94 5.81 -6.29
C PRO A 69 16.78 5.41 -5.07
N ARG A 70 17.80 6.18 -4.68
CA ARG A 70 18.55 5.92 -3.43
C ARG A 70 17.82 6.49 -2.21
N ARG A 71 16.92 7.46 -2.40
CA ARG A 71 16.14 8.09 -1.34
C ARG A 71 14.81 7.36 -1.15
N PHE A 72 14.50 7.06 0.10
CA PHE A 72 13.23 6.47 0.49
C PHE A 72 12.28 7.58 0.93
N GLN A 73 11.00 7.40 0.61
CA GLN A 73 9.96 8.29 1.11
C GLN A 73 9.84 8.19 2.64
N PRO A 74 9.35 9.24 3.31
CA PRO A 74 8.95 9.15 4.70
C PRO A 74 7.96 7.99 4.90
N ILE A 75 8.15 7.20 5.96
CA ILE A 75 7.32 6.03 6.23
C ILE A 75 5.82 6.37 6.31
N GLY A 76 5.48 7.54 6.83
CA GLY A 76 4.09 8.02 6.90
C GLY A 76 3.43 8.14 5.52
N GLN A 77 4.17 8.55 4.48
CA GLN A 77 3.64 8.62 3.10
C GLN A 77 3.42 7.22 2.51
N ILE A 78 4.31 6.27 2.83
CA ILE A 78 4.18 4.87 2.39
C ILE A 78 2.99 4.20 3.08
N ILE A 79 2.80 4.45 4.38
CA ILE A 79 1.62 3.98 5.12
C ILE A 79 0.36 4.58 4.52
N GLU A 80 0.33 5.90 4.30
CA GLU A 80 -0.82 6.59 3.71
C GLU A 80 -1.20 5.99 2.36
N THR A 81 -0.21 5.70 1.52
CA THR A 81 -0.42 5.00 0.24
C THR A 81 -0.96 3.58 0.46
N LEU A 82 -0.44 2.83 1.42
CA LEU A 82 -0.96 1.49 1.72
C LEU A 82 -2.40 1.52 2.23
N LEU A 83 -2.79 2.51 3.05
CA LEU A 83 -4.18 2.68 3.48
C LEU A 83 -5.11 3.02 2.30
N HIS A 84 -4.66 3.85 1.36
CA HIS A 84 -5.35 4.10 0.09
C HIS A 84 -5.58 2.80 -0.69
N GLU A 85 -4.53 2.00 -0.88
CA GLU A 85 -4.62 0.73 -1.61
C GLU A 85 -5.49 -0.30 -0.88
N LEU A 86 -5.56 -0.27 0.46
CA LEU A 86 -6.50 -1.11 1.21
C LEU A 86 -7.97 -0.74 0.95
N ALA A 87 -8.29 0.54 0.73
CA ALA A 87 -9.66 0.94 0.37
C ALA A 87 -10.11 0.32 -0.97
N HIS A 88 -9.17 0.05 -1.89
CA HIS A 88 -9.45 -0.66 -3.13
C HIS A 88 -9.87 -2.13 -2.98
N GLN A 89 -9.70 -2.73 -1.79
CA GLN A 89 -10.30 -4.04 -1.48
C GLN A 89 -11.83 -4.00 -1.49
N ARG A 90 -12.44 -2.82 -1.29
CA ARG A 90 -13.90 -2.65 -1.22
C ARG A 90 -14.45 -1.74 -2.32
N PHE A 91 -13.71 -0.69 -2.70
CA PHE A 91 -14.18 0.32 -3.64
C PHE A 91 -13.16 0.55 -4.76
N GLY A 92 -13.53 0.18 -5.99
CA GLY A 92 -12.61 0.32 -7.13
C GLY A 92 -12.50 1.74 -7.68
N ARG A 93 -13.55 2.57 -7.51
CA ARG A 93 -13.58 3.97 -7.99
C ARG A 93 -13.31 4.91 -6.83
N HIS A 94 -12.61 6.01 -7.08
CA HIS A 94 -12.38 7.08 -6.11
C HIS A 94 -13.61 7.99 -5.92
N ASP A 95 -14.74 7.37 -5.54
CA ASP A 95 -15.98 8.08 -5.17
C ASP A 95 -16.01 8.40 -3.66
N GLU A 96 -17.08 9.04 -3.19
CA GLU A 96 -17.23 9.43 -1.77
C GLU A 96 -17.07 8.24 -0.81
N ARG A 97 -17.51 7.04 -1.22
CA ARG A 97 -17.43 5.83 -0.37
C ARG A 97 -15.99 5.37 -0.24
N PHE A 98 -15.20 5.46 -1.31
CA PHE A 98 -13.77 5.20 -1.27
C PHE A 98 -13.06 6.14 -0.29
N TRP A 99 -13.28 7.45 -0.42
CA TRP A 99 -12.60 8.43 0.43
C TRP A 99 -13.00 8.30 1.90
N ARG A 100 -14.28 8.00 2.16
CA ARG A 100 -14.77 7.68 3.51
C ARG A 100 -14.09 6.42 4.08
N GLN A 101 -13.92 5.39 3.25
CA GLN A 101 -13.24 4.16 3.67
C GLN A 101 -11.76 4.39 3.99
N GLN A 102 -11.05 5.16 3.16
CA GLN A 102 -9.66 5.54 3.43
C GLN A 102 -9.56 6.36 4.72
N GLN A 103 -10.50 7.28 4.98
CA GLN A 103 -10.52 8.03 6.23
C GLN A 103 -10.71 7.12 7.45
N ILE A 104 -11.63 6.14 7.38
CA ILE A 104 -11.80 5.14 8.44
C ILE A 104 -10.49 4.39 8.69
N HIS A 105 -9.77 3.99 7.63
CA HIS A 105 -8.47 3.33 7.78
C HIS A 105 -7.42 4.23 8.44
N ARG A 106 -7.39 5.53 8.12
CA ARG A 106 -6.49 6.51 8.76
C ARG A 106 -6.80 6.68 10.24
N ASP A 107 -8.08 6.85 10.58
CA ASP A 107 -8.51 7.04 11.97
C ASP A 107 -8.20 5.79 12.81
N GLU A 108 -8.44 4.60 12.25
CA GLU A 108 -8.08 3.34 12.88
C GLU A 108 -6.57 3.20 13.06
N PHE A 109 -5.76 3.62 12.07
CA PHE A 109 -4.31 3.59 12.16
C PHE A 109 -3.78 4.53 13.25
N ALA A 110 -4.34 5.74 13.33
CA ALA A 110 -3.96 6.74 14.33
C ALA A 110 -4.32 6.32 15.77
N ALA A 111 -5.25 5.37 15.92
CA ALA A 111 -5.68 4.83 17.21
C ALA A 111 -4.94 3.55 17.64
N LEU A 112 -3.96 3.07 16.85
CA LEU A 112 -3.09 1.94 17.20
C LEU A 112 -1.96 2.36 18.15
#